data_AF-A0A6G6JYZ0-F1
#
_entry.id   AF-A0A6G6JYZ0-F1
#
_cell.length_a   1.000
_cell.length_b   1.000
_cell.length_c   1.000
_cell.angle_alpha   90.00
_cell.angle_beta   90.00
_cell.angle_gamma   90.00
#
_symmetry.space_group_name_H-M   'P 1'
#
loop_
_entity.id
_entity.type
_entity.pdbx_description
1 polymer ?
#
loop_
_entity_poly.entity_id
_entity_poly.type
_entity_poly.pdbx_seq_one_letter_code
_entity_poly.pdbx_strand_id
1 'polypeptide(L)'
;MIFTGLVAALAVVTWYRLPVGTVFGRTVRLRELLNANTRLQLRMGDANRRLAPIKALPAKQRLDALLRLEESHGNVFLTGDTIRMEIVATGISEAVPHIKALLSLPMEGRRAICSGVTMALERLAAEEDYRVKVFALLVPYLDYKGEYSHSPVAVEQLPELLLRLDVQWADRVLRMPEYLSPDFEHFINVLEALNDHRRTVDKDKLEQWLRELDSDNFGYGEGRTYIELARAMSVHDCDVADETLGRMVAQGVEVSVLAAENLLSLRNLPHPRFTLSDRVDKSGLESLSHEERTVWLVDRYNYAMSVGVTTQLDDDDFVPLISSIITALREVDAPKAAIRLTRLAELYWPEGPSPGRDPVSRLIEAHGDDWHELVDAIVEEHQPLEDTSLLALTYELKHADCFQKKSAIPD
;
A
#
# COMPACT_ATOMS: atom_id res chain seq x y z
N MET A 1 19.33 -49.05 -43.69
CA MET A 1 19.77 -47.80 -43.04
C MET A 1 18.71 -46.69 -43.01
N ILE A 2 17.80 -46.56 -44.00
CA ILE A 2 16.78 -45.49 -44.02
C ILE A 2 15.65 -45.72 -42.99
N PHE A 3 15.27 -46.98 -42.74
CA PHE A 3 14.16 -47.33 -41.84
C PHE A 3 14.45 -47.05 -40.35
N THR A 4 15.70 -47.23 -39.92
CA THR A 4 16.14 -46.94 -38.54
C THR A 4 16.22 -45.45 -38.24
N GLY A 5 16.56 -44.62 -39.23
CA GLY A 5 16.59 -43.16 -39.09
C GLY A 5 15.20 -42.55 -38.95
N LEU A 6 14.20 -43.07 -39.67
CA LEU A 6 12.82 -42.60 -39.60
C LEU A 6 12.16 -42.93 -38.25
N VAL A 7 12.38 -44.13 -37.72
CA VAL A 7 11.87 -44.55 -36.41
C VAL A 7 12.52 -43.73 -35.28
N ALA A 8 13.82 -43.46 -35.36
CA ALA A 8 14.50 -42.59 -34.40
C ALA A 8 13.99 -41.14 -34.47
N ALA A 9 13.78 -40.59 -35.68
CA ALA A 9 13.25 -39.25 -35.86
C ALA A 9 11.79 -39.12 -35.35
N LEU A 10 10.95 -40.12 -35.61
CA LEU A 10 9.60 -40.20 -35.05
C LEU A 10 9.64 -40.29 -33.52
N ALA A 11 10.47 -41.17 -32.94
CA ALA A 11 10.61 -41.26 -31.50
C ALA A 11 11.02 -39.93 -30.85
N VAL A 12 11.95 -39.20 -31.46
CA VAL A 12 12.41 -37.87 -31.00
C VAL A 12 11.29 -36.83 -31.10
N VAL A 13 10.54 -36.78 -32.21
CA VAL A 13 9.42 -35.83 -32.39
C VAL A 13 8.28 -36.11 -31.40
N THR A 14 7.95 -37.39 -31.18
CA THR A 14 6.92 -37.78 -30.21
C THR A 14 7.37 -37.47 -28.78
N TRP A 15 8.64 -37.72 -28.47
CA TRP A 15 9.25 -37.38 -27.18
C TRP A 15 9.18 -35.89 -26.86
N TYR A 16 9.48 -35.02 -27.83
CA TYR A 16 9.37 -33.56 -27.67
C TYR A 16 7.94 -33.04 -27.47
N ARG A 17 6.93 -33.84 -27.81
CA ARG A 17 5.50 -33.49 -27.66
C ARG A 17 4.87 -34.08 -26.40
N LEU A 18 5.59 -34.85 -25.59
CA LEU A 18 5.08 -35.40 -24.34
C LEU A 18 4.68 -34.29 -23.36
N PRO A 19 3.49 -34.34 -22.76
CA PRO A 19 3.05 -33.37 -21.76
C PRO A 19 3.82 -33.59 -20.45
N VAL A 20 4.32 -32.52 -19.84
CA VAL A 20 5.08 -32.56 -18.58
C VAL A 20 4.34 -31.86 -17.45
N GLY A 21 3.44 -30.93 -17.77
CA GLY A 21 2.64 -30.24 -16.77
C GLY A 21 1.76 -29.17 -17.38
N THR A 22 1.24 -28.27 -16.54
CA THR A 22 0.42 -27.14 -16.95
C THR A 22 0.93 -25.85 -16.32
N VAL A 23 0.92 -24.77 -17.10
CA VAL A 23 1.24 -23.40 -16.66
C VAL A 23 0.13 -22.50 -17.19
N PHE A 24 -0.55 -21.75 -16.32
CA PHE A 24 -1.73 -20.91 -16.66
C PHE A 24 -2.80 -21.64 -17.49
N GLY A 25 -3.10 -22.91 -17.14
CA GLY A 25 -4.07 -23.73 -17.87
C GLY A 25 -3.59 -24.30 -19.21
N ARG A 26 -2.39 -23.93 -19.68
CA ARG A 26 -1.78 -24.47 -20.91
C ARG A 26 -0.89 -25.68 -20.59
N THR A 27 -1.07 -26.77 -21.34
CA THR A 27 -0.18 -27.95 -21.28
C THR A 27 1.21 -27.62 -21.82
N VAL A 28 2.22 -27.80 -20.96
CA VAL A 28 3.64 -27.63 -21.28
C VAL A 28 4.19 -28.96 -21.80
N ARG A 29 4.92 -28.91 -22.92
CA ARG A 29 5.54 -30.07 -23.54
C ARG A 29 7.02 -30.19 -23.18
N LEU A 30 7.57 -31.39 -23.32
CA LEU A 30 8.94 -31.71 -22.90
C LEU A 30 10.02 -30.85 -23.55
N ARG A 31 9.82 -30.43 -24.82
CA ARG A 31 10.72 -29.47 -25.49
C ARG A 31 10.82 -28.10 -24.79
N GLU A 32 9.76 -27.70 -24.09
CA GLU A 32 9.66 -26.39 -23.44
C GLU A 32 10.40 -26.37 -22.10
N LEU A 33 10.85 -27.53 -21.59
CA LEU A 33 11.75 -27.61 -20.43
C LEU A 33 13.15 -27.07 -20.71
N LEU A 34 13.53 -26.90 -21.98
CA LEU A 34 14.78 -26.22 -22.33
C LEU A 34 14.74 -24.73 -21.95
N ASN A 35 13.53 -24.16 -21.82
CA ASN A 35 13.35 -22.79 -21.34
C ASN A 35 13.42 -22.75 -19.80
N ALA A 36 14.35 -21.95 -19.28
CA ALA A 36 14.52 -21.76 -17.83
C ALA A 36 13.28 -21.21 -17.14
N ASN A 37 12.56 -20.27 -17.78
CA ASN A 37 11.34 -19.68 -17.23
C ASN A 37 10.21 -20.71 -17.12
N THR A 38 10.04 -21.57 -18.13
CA THR A 38 9.05 -22.64 -18.09
C THR A 38 9.35 -23.64 -16.98
N ARG A 39 10.63 -24.01 -16.79
CA ARG A 39 11.04 -24.88 -15.67
C ARG A 39 10.74 -24.23 -14.31
N LEU A 40 11.03 -22.94 -14.17
CA LEU A 40 10.74 -22.21 -12.95
C LEU A 40 9.23 -22.18 -12.66
N GLN A 41 8.41 -21.83 -13.66
CA GLN A 41 6.95 -21.81 -13.53
C GLN A 41 6.35 -23.18 -13.18
N LEU A 42 6.87 -24.26 -13.75
CA LEU A 42 6.45 -25.62 -13.38
C LEU A 42 6.83 -25.96 -11.94
N ARG A 43 8.03 -25.58 -11.49
CA ARG A 43 8.46 -25.78 -10.09
C ARG A 43 7.63 -24.96 -9.10
N MET A 44 7.32 -23.70 -9.44
CA MET A 44 6.39 -22.87 -8.65
C MET A 44 5.00 -23.48 -8.60
N GLY A 45 4.49 -23.97 -9.74
CA GLY A 45 3.20 -24.64 -9.84
C GLY A 45 3.11 -25.91 -8.99
N ASP A 46 4.13 -26.77 -9.00
CA ASP A 46 4.18 -27.96 -8.15
C ASP A 46 4.26 -27.60 -6.66
N ALA A 47 5.14 -26.66 -6.29
CA ALA A 47 5.28 -26.19 -4.92
C ALA A 47 3.96 -25.61 -4.38
N ASN A 48 3.28 -24.75 -5.15
CA ASN A 48 1.99 -24.17 -4.76
C ASN A 48 0.89 -25.24 -4.64
N ARG A 49 0.85 -26.21 -5.56
CA ARG A 49 -0.10 -27.34 -5.52
C ARG A 49 0.09 -28.18 -4.27
N ARG A 50 1.34 -28.41 -3.84
CA ARG A 50 1.66 -29.15 -2.61
C ARG A 50 1.41 -28.33 -1.35
N LEU A 51 1.64 -27.02 -1.40
CA LEU A 51 1.42 -26.11 -0.29
C LEU A 51 -0.07 -25.99 0.07
N ALA A 52 -0.95 -25.91 -0.94
CA ALA A 52 -2.39 -25.69 -0.75
C ALA A 52 -3.07 -26.67 0.25
N PRO A 53 -2.94 -28.01 0.11
CA PRO A 53 -3.55 -28.94 1.07
C PRO A 53 -2.90 -28.88 2.47
N ILE A 54 -1.62 -28.50 2.57
CA ILE A 54 -0.91 -28.41 3.85
C ILE A 54 -1.48 -27.30 4.73
N LYS A 55 -1.90 -26.17 4.14
CA LYS A 55 -2.47 -25.03 4.88
C LYS A 55 -3.73 -25.38 5.67
N ALA A 56 -4.46 -26.43 5.27
CA ALA A 56 -5.67 -26.88 5.96
C ALA A 56 -5.38 -27.80 7.16
N LEU A 57 -4.13 -28.26 7.34
CA LEU A 57 -3.78 -29.17 8.42
C LEU A 57 -3.78 -28.48 9.80
N PRO A 58 -3.99 -29.23 10.90
CA PRO A 58 -3.77 -28.74 12.27
C PRO A 58 -2.33 -28.23 12.47
N ALA A 59 -2.12 -27.25 13.35
CA ALA A 59 -0.87 -26.49 13.44
C ALA A 59 0.41 -27.34 13.53
N LYS A 60 0.46 -28.37 14.39
CA LYS A 60 1.64 -29.25 14.49
C LYS A 60 1.89 -30.07 13.23
N GLN A 61 0.84 -30.68 12.68
CA GLN A 61 0.95 -31.46 11.43
C GLN A 61 1.31 -30.57 10.24
N ARG A 62 0.79 -29.33 10.24
CA ARG A 62 1.11 -28.29 9.26
C ARG A 62 2.59 -27.94 9.32
N LEU A 63 3.13 -27.66 10.51
CA LEU A 63 4.56 -27.36 10.68
C LEU A 63 5.44 -28.49 10.12
N ASP A 64 5.20 -29.74 10.52
CA ASP A 64 5.98 -30.88 10.05
C ASP A 64 5.90 -31.08 8.52
N ALA A 65 4.74 -30.82 7.93
CA ALA A 65 4.55 -30.92 6.48
C ALA A 65 5.24 -29.75 5.74
N LEU A 66 5.18 -28.54 6.30
CA LEU A 66 5.81 -27.35 5.73
C LEU A 66 7.34 -27.42 5.78
N LEU A 67 7.93 -27.87 6.89
CA LEU A 67 9.39 -28.05 7.00
C LEU A 67 9.91 -29.03 5.94
N ARG A 68 9.22 -30.17 5.74
CA ARG A 68 9.54 -31.12 4.65
C ARG A 68 9.34 -30.53 3.26
N LEU A 69 8.34 -29.67 3.10
CA LEU A 69 8.11 -28.98 1.83
C LEU A 69 9.25 -27.98 1.55
N GLU A 70 9.73 -27.27 2.56
CA GLU A 70 10.85 -26.33 2.44
C GLU A 70 12.14 -27.06 2.05
N GLU A 71 12.45 -28.21 2.63
CA GLU A 71 13.64 -29.00 2.25
C GLU A 71 13.68 -29.31 0.74
N SER A 72 12.52 -29.49 0.11
CA SER A 72 12.40 -29.82 -1.31
C SER A 72 12.16 -28.62 -2.23
N HIS A 73 11.53 -27.54 -1.72
CA HIS A 73 11.05 -26.41 -2.52
C HIS A 73 11.45 -25.03 -1.98
N GLY A 74 12.27 -24.94 -0.92
CA GLY A 74 12.71 -23.69 -0.30
C GLY A 74 13.55 -22.80 -1.23
N ASN A 75 14.23 -23.40 -2.22
CA ASN A 75 15.02 -22.68 -3.23
C ASN A 75 14.20 -22.27 -4.47
N VAL A 76 12.87 -22.46 -4.47
CA VAL A 76 12.00 -22.04 -5.57
C VAL A 76 11.70 -20.55 -5.40
N PHE A 77 12.03 -19.75 -6.41
CA PHE A 77 11.84 -18.29 -6.39
C PHE A 77 10.42 -17.90 -5.96
N LEU A 78 10.31 -16.97 -4.99
CA LEU A 78 9.10 -16.51 -4.29
C LEU A 78 8.33 -17.59 -3.51
N THR A 79 8.15 -18.78 -4.07
CA THR A 79 7.40 -19.85 -3.38
C THR A 79 8.13 -20.35 -2.14
N GLY A 80 9.47 -20.36 -2.13
CA GLY A 80 10.27 -20.69 -0.95
C GLY A 80 10.00 -19.73 0.21
N ASP A 81 9.92 -18.43 -0.06
CA ASP A 81 9.57 -17.43 0.95
C ASP A 81 8.12 -17.58 1.42
N THR A 82 7.20 -17.94 0.52
CA THR A 82 5.81 -18.27 0.91
C THR A 82 5.76 -19.48 1.84
N ILE A 83 6.57 -20.53 1.59
CA ILE A 83 6.63 -21.70 2.46
C ILE A 83 7.17 -21.30 3.84
N ARG A 84 8.29 -20.57 3.90
CA ARG A 84 8.87 -20.06 5.15
C ARG A 84 7.89 -19.19 5.92
N MET A 85 7.16 -18.33 5.21
CA MET A 85 6.16 -17.46 5.82
C MET A 85 5.04 -18.27 6.45
N GLU A 86 4.58 -19.34 5.79
CA GLU A 86 3.58 -20.25 6.33
C GLU A 86 4.12 -21.08 7.50
N ILE A 87 5.42 -21.40 7.54
CA ILE A 87 6.07 -22.05 8.70
C ILE A 87 5.98 -21.13 9.92
N VAL A 88 6.38 -19.86 9.77
CA VAL A 88 6.28 -18.85 10.83
C VAL A 88 4.81 -18.61 11.21
N ALA A 89 3.92 -18.55 10.22
CA ALA A 89 2.47 -18.35 10.43
C ALA A 89 1.74 -19.53 11.09
N THR A 90 2.43 -20.63 11.42
CA THR A 90 1.85 -21.69 12.25
C THR A 90 1.56 -21.22 13.68
N GLY A 91 2.31 -20.24 14.18
CA GLY A 91 2.07 -19.62 15.49
C GLY A 91 2.38 -20.48 16.70
N ILE A 92 3.06 -21.63 16.53
CA ILE A 92 3.40 -22.56 17.62
C ILE A 92 4.88 -22.48 17.97
N SER A 93 5.22 -22.70 19.24
CA SER A 93 6.59 -22.56 19.76
C SER A 93 7.62 -23.43 19.04
N GLU A 94 7.22 -24.57 18.50
CA GLU A 94 8.08 -25.48 17.74
C GLU A 94 8.60 -24.86 16.43
N ALA A 95 7.99 -23.79 15.91
CA ALA A 95 8.48 -23.06 14.74
C ALA A 95 9.63 -22.08 15.07
N VAL A 96 9.82 -21.72 16.35
CA VAL A 96 10.82 -20.74 16.79
C VAL A 96 12.27 -21.10 16.41
N PRO A 97 12.73 -22.37 16.52
CA PRO A 97 14.06 -22.75 16.04
C PRO A 97 14.27 -22.46 14.56
N HIS A 98 13.23 -22.63 13.73
CA HIS A 98 13.29 -22.31 12.32
C HIS A 98 13.39 -20.80 12.09
N ILE A 99 12.60 -19.98 12.80
CA ILE A 99 12.71 -18.51 12.77
C ILE A 99 14.14 -18.07 13.11
N LYS A 100 14.72 -18.64 14.17
CA LYS A 100 16.11 -18.35 14.57
C LYS A 100 17.12 -18.71 13.48
N ALA A 101 16.92 -19.83 12.77
CA ALA A 101 17.75 -20.19 11.64
C ALA A 101 17.63 -19.19 10.49
N LEU A 102 16.40 -18.77 10.14
CA LEU A 102 16.17 -17.77 9.09
C LEU A 102 16.85 -16.43 9.39
N LEU A 103 16.83 -15.98 10.65
CA LEU A 103 17.51 -14.75 11.09
C LEU A 103 19.04 -14.78 10.89
N SER A 104 19.63 -15.98 10.82
CA SER A 104 21.06 -16.16 10.56
C SER A 104 21.43 -16.20 9.06
N LEU A 105 20.45 -16.27 8.17
CA LEU A 105 20.69 -16.37 6.72
C LEU A 105 20.95 -14.99 6.11
N PRO A 106 21.87 -14.89 5.12
CA PRO A 106 22.32 -13.62 4.56
C PRO A 106 21.28 -12.89 3.68
N MET A 107 20.27 -13.55 3.08
CA MET A 107 19.18 -12.85 2.36
C MET A 107 17.86 -13.64 2.22
N GLU A 108 17.90 -14.95 1.98
CA GLU A 108 16.69 -15.74 1.67
C GLU A 108 15.82 -15.98 2.92
N GLY A 109 14.49 -15.82 2.81
CA GLY A 109 13.55 -16.09 3.92
C GLY A 109 13.33 -14.97 4.93
N ARG A 110 13.99 -13.81 4.79
CA ARG A 110 13.92 -12.69 5.75
C ARG A 110 12.54 -11.99 5.78
N ARG A 111 11.99 -11.71 4.59
CA ARG A 111 10.65 -11.11 4.43
C ARG A 111 9.52 -11.98 4.98
N ALA A 112 9.78 -13.28 5.12
CA ALA A 112 8.83 -14.25 5.63
C ALA A 112 8.63 -14.13 7.15
N ILE A 113 9.58 -13.55 7.88
CA ILE A 113 9.53 -13.49 9.35
C ILE A 113 8.46 -12.50 9.80
N CYS A 114 8.61 -11.20 9.54
CA CYS A 114 7.60 -10.20 9.96
C CYS A 114 6.21 -10.54 9.39
N SER A 115 6.13 -10.80 8.08
CA SER A 115 4.87 -11.19 7.42
C SER A 115 4.25 -12.45 8.02
N GLY A 116 5.06 -13.46 8.34
CA GLY A 116 4.59 -14.72 8.93
C GLY A 116 4.11 -14.55 10.37
N VAL A 117 4.79 -13.74 11.18
CA VAL A 117 4.37 -13.43 12.55
C VAL A 117 3.07 -12.62 12.54
N THR A 118 3.00 -11.57 11.70
CA THR A 118 1.77 -10.80 11.48
C THR A 118 0.61 -11.70 11.11
N MET A 119 0.84 -12.64 10.19
CA MET A 119 -0.17 -13.61 9.76
C MET A 119 -0.57 -14.59 10.87
N ALA A 120 0.37 -15.04 11.72
CA ALA A 120 0.04 -15.85 12.89
C ALA A 120 -0.89 -15.12 13.86
N LEU A 121 -0.65 -13.82 14.07
CA LEU A 121 -1.45 -12.96 14.94
C LEU A 121 -2.85 -12.71 14.34
N GLU A 122 -2.94 -12.38 13.05
CA GLU A 122 -4.22 -12.15 12.35
C GLU A 122 -5.10 -13.39 12.31
N ARG A 123 -4.48 -14.57 12.17
CA ARG A 123 -5.18 -15.86 12.20
C ARG A 123 -5.54 -16.31 13.62
N LEU A 124 -5.18 -15.55 14.66
CA LEU A 124 -5.31 -15.92 16.07
C LEU A 124 -4.66 -17.27 16.38
N ALA A 125 -3.57 -17.61 15.66
CA ALA A 125 -2.86 -18.87 15.77
C ALA A 125 -1.63 -18.79 16.69
N ALA A 126 -1.18 -17.58 17.02
CA ALA A 126 0.00 -17.35 17.83
C ALA A 126 -0.23 -17.73 19.31
N GLU A 127 0.36 -18.85 19.74
CA GLU A 127 0.38 -19.30 21.13
C GLU A 127 1.19 -18.33 22.02
N GLU A 128 0.89 -18.29 23.32
CA GLU A 128 1.55 -17.38 24.26
C GLU A 128 3.08 -17.58 24.30
N ASP A 129 3.53 -18.83 24.42
CA ASP A 129 4.96 -19.16 24.45
C ASP A 129 5.66 -18.86 23.10
N TYR A 130 4.94 -18.97 21.98
CA TYR A 130 5.43 -18.53 20.67
C TYR A 130 5.63 -17.01 20.66
N ARG A 131 4.63 -16.24 21.11
CA ARG A 131 4.70 -14.77 21.14
C ARG A 131 5.88 -14.28 21.96
N VAL A 132 6.05 -14.81 23.17
CA VAL A 132 7.16 -14.45 24.09
C VAL A 132 8.52 -14.75 23.47
N LYS A 133 8.69 -15.94 22.87
CA LYS A 133 9.96 -16.34 22.25
C LYS A 133 10.28 -15.53 21.00
N VAL A 134 9.29 -15.29 20.14
CA VAL A 134 9.48 -14.48 18.93
C VAL A 134 9.77 -13.03 19.30
N PHE A 135 9.07 -12.47 20.28
CA PHE A 135 9.38 -11.13 20.80
C PHE A 135 10.85 -11.02 21.20
N ALA A 136 11.32 -11.94 22.05
CA ALA A 136 12.72 -11.96 22.50
C ALA A 136 13.74 -12.14 21.35
N LEU A 137 13.36 -12.84 20.28
CA LEU A 137 14.20 -13.00 19.09
C LEU A 137 14.25 -11.73 18.23
N LEU A 138 13.17 -10.94 18.17
CA LEU A 138 13.05 -9.80 17.27
C LEU A 138 13.58 -8.49 17.86
N VAL A 139 13.50 -8.29 19.19
CA VAL A 139 13.98 -7.06 19.85
C VAL A 139 15.41 -6.65 19.45
N PRO A 140 16.41 -7.56 19.41
CA PRO A 140 17.78 -7.19 19.04
C PRO A 140 17.95 -6.62 17.63
N TYR A 141 16.93 -6.77 16.77
CA TYR A 141 16.95 -6.27 15.40
C TYR A 141 16.38 -4.86 15.24
N LEU A 142 15.87 -4.24 16.31
CA LEU A 142 15.52 -2.82 16.30
C LEU A 142 16.75 -1.94 16.02
N ASP A 143 17.91 -2.27 16.60
CA ASP A 143 19.18 -1.53 16.44
C ASP A 143 20.09 -2.08 15.35
N TYR A 144 19.57 -2.88 14.42
CA TYR A 144 20.43 -3.53 13.44
C TYR A 144 21.03 -2.52 12.45
N LYS A 145 22.29 -2.12 12.72
CA LYS A 145 23.11 -1.22 11.87
C LYS A 145 24.04 -1.97 10.91
N GLY A 146 23.63 -3.13 10.40
CA GLY A 146 24.49 -3.96 9.55
C GLY A 146 24.94 -3.23 8.28
N GLU A 147 26.14 -3.58 7.78
CA GLU A 147 26.85 -2.91 6.67
C GLU A 147 26.15 -2.94 5.29
N TYR A 148 24.96 -3.52 5.22
CA TYR A 148 24.15 -3.58 4.00
C TYR A 148 22.76 -3.03 4.33
N SER A 149 22.19 -2.27 3.40
CA SER A 149 20.82 -1.72 3.37
C SER A 149 19.70 -2.79 3.42
N HIS A 150 19.98 -3.97 3.96
CA HIS A 150 19.17 -5.17 3.98
C HIS A 150 19.25 -5.81 5.38
N SER A 151 18.49 -5.24 6.33
CA SER A 151 18.26 -5.90 7.61
C SER A 151 17.69 -7.33 7.43
N PRO A 152 17.98 -8.27 8.34
CA PRO A 152 17.39 -9.61 8.34
C PRO A 152 15.87 -9.63 8.56
N VAL A 153 15.27 -8.50 8.92
CA VAL A 153 13.84 -8.29 9.09
C VAL A 153 13.45 -6.91 8.55
N ALA A 154 12.17 -6.69 8.26
CA ALA A 154 11.68 -5.35 7.94
C ALA A 154 11.68 -4.50 9.23
N VAL A 155 12.80 -3.82 9.54
CA VAL A 155 13.01 -3.10 10.80
C VAL A 155 11.94 -2.03 11.00
N GLU A 156 11.55 -1.36 9.92
CA GLU A 156 10.44 -0.40 9.88
C GLU A 156 9.10 -0.97 10.40
N GLN A 157 8.89 -2.29 10.33
CA GLN A 157 7.66 -2.97 10.80
C GLN A 157 7.79 -3.49 12.23
N LEU A 158 9.00 -3.53 12.80
CA LEU A 158 9.24 -4.16 14.10
C LEU A 158 8.52 -3.45 15.26
N PRO A 159 8.51 -2.10 15.38
CA PRO A 159 7.82 -1.45 16.49
C PRO A 159 6.35 -1.88 16.61
N GLU A 160 5.62 -1.84 15.49
CA GLU A 160 4.22 -2.28 15.40
C GLU A 160 4.06 -3.77 15.71
N LEU A 161 4.91 -4.61 15.12
CA LEU A 161 4.86 -6.05 15.33
C LEU A 161 5.11 -6.44 16.79
N LEU A 162 6.05 -5.76 17.46
CA LEU A 162 6.34 -5.98 18.87
C LEU A 162 5.15 -5.60 19.76
N LEU A 163 4.49 -4.46 19.50
CA LEU A 163 3.28 -4.06 20.23
C LEU A 163 2.16 -5.09 20.05
N ARG A 164 1.97 -5.64 18.85
CA ARG A 164 0.98 -6.71 18.61
C ARG A 164 1.36 -8.03 19.30
N LEU A 165 2.64 -8.34 19.44
CA LEU A 165 3.14 -9.53 20.13
C LEU A 165 2.98 -9.44 21.64
N ASP A 166 3.39 -8.35 22.26
CA ASP A 166 3.22 -8.07 23.69
C ASP A 166 3.26 -6.57 23.94
N VAL A 167 2.09 -5.98 24.16
CA VAL A 167 1.94 -4.53 24.29
C VAL A 167 2.72 -3.97 25.48
N GLN A 168 2.72 -4.66 26.62
CA GLN A 168 3.36 -4.14 27.85
C GLN A 168 4.89 -4.24 27.76
N TRP A 169 5.40 -5.31 27.18
CA TRP A 169 6.83 -5.46 26.98
C TRP A 169 7.32 -4.51 25.87
N ALA A 170 6.62 -4.44 24.74
CA ALA A 170 6.93 -3.53 23.65
C ALA A 170 6.97 -2.08 24.11
N ASP A 171 5.94 -1.60 24.81
CA ASP A 171 5.88 -0.19 25.26
C ASP A 171 7.08 0.16 26.15
N ARG A 172 7.53 -0.76 27.02
CA ARG A 172 8.75 -0.55 27.83
C ARG A 172 10.02 -0.51 27.00
N VAL A 173 10.16 -1.39 26.01
CA VAL A 173 11.33 -1.43 25.12
C VAL A 173 11.35 -0.18 24.25
N LEU A 174 10.28 0.10 23.52
CA LEU A 174 10.19 1.21 22.57
C LEU A 174 10.37 2.58 23.21
N ARG A 175 10.10 2.73 24.52
CA ARG A 175 10.34 3.97 25.28
C ARG A 175 11.76 4.13 25.80
N MET A 176 12.63 3.14 25.64
CA MET A 176 14.03 3.29 26.02
C MET A 176 14.67 4.44 25.23
N PRO A 177 15.57 5.24 25.85
CA PRO A 177 16.16 6.42 25.20
C PRO A 177 16.89 6.12 23.89
N GLU A 178 17.35 4.88 23.70
CA GLU A 178 18.00 4.41 22.48
C GLU A 178 17.04 4.30 21.28
N TYR A 179 15.76 4.04 21.50
CA TYR A 179 14.74 3.86 20.45
C TYR A 179 13.83 5.08 20.30
N LEU A 180 13.43 5.72 21.41
CA LEU A 180 12.57 6.91 21.39
C LEU A 180 13.42 8.19 21.43
N SER A 181 14.17 8.40 20.35
CA SER A 181 15.03 9.58 20.13
C SER A 181 15.02 9.97 18.65
N PRO A 182 14.98 11.28 18.30
CA PRO A 182 15.11 11.74 16.92
C PRO A 182 16.37 11.26 16.20
N ASP A 183 17.44 10.93 16.94
CA ASP A 183 18.70 10.41 16.38
C ASP A 183 18.62 8.93 15.97
N PHE A 184 17.53 8.23 16.32
CA PHE A 184 17.32 6.85 15.95
C PHE A 184 16.77 6.75 14.52
N GLU A 185 17.40 5.94 13.67
CA GLU A 185 17.06 5.81 12.24
C GLU A 185 15.58 5.46 12.00
N HIS A 186 14.99 4.64 12.89
CA HIS A 186 13.60 4.22 12.80
C HIS A 186 12.69 4.94 13.82
N PHE A 187 13.08 6.14 14.26
CA PHE A 187 12.32 6.94 15.22
C PHE A 187 10.87 7.17 14.80
N ILE A 188 10.67 7.50 13.52
CA ILE A 188 9.32 7.68 12.95
C ILE A 188 8.46 6.41 13.10
N ASN A 189 9.02 5.23 12.84
CA ASN A 189 8.29 3.97 12.95
C ASN A 189 7.93 3.65 14.41
N VAL A 190 8.79 4.05 15.37
CA VAL A 190 8.49 3.94 16.79
C VAL A 190 7.35 4.87 17.18
N LEU A 191 7.39 6.14 16.77
CA LEU A 191 6.33 7.11 17.04
C LEU A 191 4.99 6.71 16.43
N GLU A 192 4.98 6.32 15.15
CA GLU A 192 3.80 5.86 14.43
C GLU A 192 3.14 4.68 15.17
N ALA A 193 3.93 3.67 15.55
CA ALA A 193 3.42 2.51 16.27
C ALA A 193 2.89 2.88 17.68
N LEU A 194 3.55 3.78 18.40
CA LEU A 194 3.03 4.26 19.69
C LEU A 194 1.72 5.03 19.51
N ASN A 195 1.62 5.92 18.51
CA ASN A 195 0.41 6.68 18.20
C ASN A 195 -0.76 5.76 17.85
N ASP A 196 -0.55 4.79 16.96
CA ASP A 196 -1.59 3.87 16.49
C ASP A 196 -2.10 2.96 17.63
N HIS A 197 -1.23 2.61 18.59
CA HIS A 197 -1.61 1.89 19.81
C HIS A 197 -2.06 2.81 20.97
N ARG A 198 -2.30 4.10 20.70
CA ARG A 198 -2.73 5.12 21.67
C ARG A 198 -1.82 5.19 22.91
N ARG A 199 -0.50 5.05 22.71
CA ARG A 199 0.52 5.10 23.76
C ARG A 199 1.07 6.52 23.90
N THR A 200 0.73 7.17 25.00
CA THR A 200 1.10 8.56 25.27
C THR A 200 2.61 8.73 25.44
N VAL A 201 3.24 9.61 24.67
CA VAL A 201 4.64 10.06 24.88
C VAL A 201 4.63 11.28 25.81
N ASP A 202 5.71 11.52 26.56
CA ASP A 202 5.79 12.65 27.49
C ASP A 202 5.68 14.01 26.76
N LYS A 203 4.85 14.92 27.29
CA LYS A 203 4.56 16.22 26.66
C LYS A 203 5.83 17.04 26.50
N ASP A 204 6.66 17.12 27.54
CA ASP A 204 7.87 17.95 27.55
C ASP A 204 8.85 17.53 26.45
N LYS A 205 8.95 16.22 26.18
CA LYS A 205 9.77 15.68 25.09
C LYS A 205 9.21 16.04 23.72
N LEU A 206 7.89 15.90 23.53
CA LEU A 206 7.23 16.26 22.29
C LEU A 206 7.39 17.76 21.99
N GLU A 207 7.22 18.63 22.98
CA GLU A 207 7.44 20.08 22.83
C GLU A 207 8.91 20.42 22.51
N GLN A 208 9.86 19.67 23.08
CA GLN A 208 11.27 19.82 22.75
C GLN A 208 11.53 19.42 21.29
N TRP A 209 11.10 18.23 20.87
CA TRP A 209 11.37 17.73 19.53
C TRP A 209 10.64 18.51 18.44
N LEU A 210 9.40 18.96 18.68
CA LEU A 210 8.71 19.86 17.76
C LEU A 210 9.47 21.17 17.56
N ARG A 211 10.14 21.71 18.59
CA ARG A 211 10.96 22.92 18.42
C ARG A 211 12.30 22.64 17.74
N GLU A 212 12.94 21.51 18.04
CA GLU A 212 14.23 21.13 17.48
C GLU A 212 14.14 20.76 15.99
N LEU A 213 13.03 20.17 15.57
CA LEU A 213 12.81 19.71 14.21
C LEU A 213 12.00 20.69 13.35
N ASP A 214 11.56 21.84 13.89
CA ASP A 214 10.82 22.84 13.12
C ASP A 214 11.68 23.39 11.98
N SER A 215 11.14 23.36 10.77
CA SER A 215 11.84 23.76 9.56
C SER A 215 10.88 24.45 8.60
N ASP A 216 11.38 25.47 7.89
CA ASP A 216 10.62 26.13 6.83
C ASP A 216 10.54 25.30 5.55
N ASN A 217 11.37 24.25 5.42
CA ASN A 217 11.43 23.40 4.23
C ASN A 217 11.71 21.95 4.61
N PHE A 218 10.66 21.24 5.02
CA PHE A 218 10.73 19.82 5.34
C PHE A 218 11.00 18.97 4.10
N GLY A 219 12.02 18.11 4.14
CA GLY A 219 12.07 16.94 3.27
C GLY A 219 11.00 15.92 3.68
N TYR A 220 10.63 14.99 2.77
CA TYR A 220 9.57 14.00 3.04
C TYR A 220 9.70 13.26 4.40
N GLY A 221 10.89 12.72 4.72
CA GLY A 221 11.11 11.96 5.96
C GLY A 221 11.01 12.81 7.24
N GLU A 222 11.57 14.03 7.20
CA GLU A 222 11.50 14.99 8.29
C GLU A 222 10.06 15.46 8.52
N GLY A 223 9.37 15.80 7.44
CA GLY A 223 7.97 16.22 7.48
C GLY A 223 7.05 15.14 8.03
N ARG A 224 7.24 13.87 7.63
CA ARG A 224 6.47 12.75 8.22
C ARG A 224 6.75 12.59 9.72
N THR A 225 8.00 12.71 10.15
CA THR A 225 8.36 12.63 11.58
C THR A 225 7.68 13.76 12.36
N TYR A 226 7.67 14.96 11.79
CA TYR A 226 7.03 16.13 12.38
C TYR A 226 5.51 15.98 12.51
N ILE A 227 4.85 15.39 11.52
CA ILE A 227 3.42 15.03 11.57
C ILE A 227 3.15 14.03 12.70
N GLU A 228 3.97 12.98 12.85
CA GLU A 228 3.79 12.00 13.93
C GLU A 228 3.99 12.60 15.32
N LEU A 229 4.88 13.58 15.47
CA LEU A 229 5.03 14.35 16.70
C LEU A 229 3.79 15.19 16.99
N ALA A 230 3.21 15.84 15.98
CA ALA A 230 1.97 16.60 16.14
C ALA A 230 0.78 15.68 16.49
N ARG A 231 0.68 14.51 15.85
CA ARG A 231 -0.30 13.45 16.22
C ARG A 231 -0.13 13.05 17.68
N ALA A 232 1.09 12.77 18.13
CA ALA A 232 1.36 12.43 19.53
C ALA A 232 1.00 13.59 20.49
N MET A 233 1.28 14.83 20.10
CA MET A 233 0.97 16.04 20.86
C MET A 233 -0.54 16.23 21.05
N SER A 234 -1.36 15.83 20.07
CA SER A 234 -2.82 16.00 20.14
C SER A 234 -3.48 15.35 21.36
N VAL A 235 -2.85 14.32 21.95
CA VAL A 235 -3.33 13.68 23.19
C VAL A 235 -3.20 14.61 24.40
N HIS A 236 -2.25 15.55 24.37
CA HIS A 236 -1.98 16.50 25.43
C HIS A 236 -2.55 17.89 25.16
N ASP A 237 -2.45 18.32 23.90
CA ASP A 237 -2.70 19.69 23.49
C ASP A 237 -3.16 19.72 22.03
N CYS A 238 -4.48 19.61 21.83
CA CYS A 238 -5.08 19.61 20.50
C CYS A 238 -4.80 20.92 19.74
N ASP A 239 -4.71 22.06 20.43
CA ASP A 239 -4.53 23.37 19.80
C ASP A 239 -3.12 23.48 19.22
N VAL A 240 -2.09 23.03 19.95
CA VAL A 240 -0.72 22.97 19.45
C VAL A 240 -0.61 22.01 18.25
N ALA A 241 -1.24 20.84 18.34
CA ALA A 241 -1.24 19.87 17.24
C ALA A 241 -1.95 20.44 15.99
N ASP A 242 -3.09 21.10 16.17
CA ASP A 242 -3.86 21.73 15.09
C ASP A 242 -3.06 22.85 14.41
N GLU A 243 -2.46 23.76 15.20
CA GLU A 243 -1.61 24.83 14.68
C GLU A 243 -0.40 24.28 13.92
N THR A 244 0.23 23.23 14.46
CA THR A 244 1.40 22.59 13.86
C THR A 244 1.07 21.98 12.50
N LEU A 245 0.02 21.15 12.43
CA LEU A 245 -0.43 20.54 11.18
C LEU A 245 -0.95 21.60 10.19
N GLY A 246 -1.70 22.59 10.66
CA GLY A 246 -2.23 23.68 9.85
C GLY A 246 -1.14 24.52 9.20
N ARG A 247 -0.02 24.76 9.89
CA ARG A 247 1.16 25.42 9.32
C ARG A 247 1.76 24.63 8.18
N MET A 248 1.91 23.31 8.32
CA MET A 248 2.44 22.46 7.25
C MET A 248 1.55 22.48 6.02
N VAL A 249 0.23 22.40 6.21
CA VAL A 249 -0.77 22.52 5.13
C VAL A 249 -0.62 23.88 4.41
N ALA A 250 -0.50 24.97 5.16
CA ALA A 250 -0.36 26.31 4.60
C ALA A 250 0.96 26.55 3.84
N GLN A 251 2.04 25.88 4.24
CA GLN A 251 3.34 25.99 3.58
C GLN A 251 3.39 25.28 2.22
N GLY A 252 2.52 24.28 1.98
CA GLY A 252 2.50 23.55 0.71
C GLY A 252 3.76 22.69 0.48
N VAL A 253 4.38 22.20 1.54
CA VAL A 253 5.52 21.25 1.51
C VAL A 253 5.10 19.87 0.98
N GLU A 254 6.07 19.02 0.66
CA GLU A 254 5.87 17.68 0.07
C GLU A 254 4.91 16.78 0.86
N VAL A 255 4.81 16.96 2.18
CA VAL A 255 3.95 16.17 3.08
C VAL A 255 2.61 16.85 3.41
N SER A 256 2.24 17.93 2.73
CA SER A 256 1.05 18.74 3.08
C SER A 256 -0.25 17.97 2.98
N VAL A 257 -0.39 17.06 2.01
CA VAL A 257 -1.57 16.18 1.90
C VAL A 257 -1.71 15.32 3.16
N LEU A 258 -0.62 14.69 3.59
CA LEU A 258 -0.61 13.86 4.81
C LEU A 258 -0.89 14.72 6.06
N ALA A 259 -0.37 15.94 6.13
CA ALA A 259 -0.67 16.86 7.22
C ALA A 259 -2.17 17.25 7.24
N ALA A 260 -2.76 17.52 6.07
CA ALA A 260 -4.18 17.85 5.93
C ALA A 260 -5.08 16.67 6.34
N GLU A 261 -4.75 15.45 5.92
CA GLU A 261 -5.47 14.23 6.32
C GLU A 261 -5.44 14.03 7.85
N ASN A 262 -4.29 14.26 8.48
CA ASN A 262 -4.15 14.19 9.94
C ASN A 262 -4.94 15.29 10.65
N LEU A 263 -4.94 16.50 10.09
CA LEU A 263 -5.72 17.63 10.63
C LEU A 263 -7.23 17.40 10.52
N LEU A 264 -7.71 16.83 9.41
CA LEU A 264 -9.11 16.42 9.26
C LEU A 264 -9.47 15.38 10.33
N SER A 265 -8.61 14.38 10.52
CA SER A 265 -8.79 13.35 11.55
C SER A 265 -8.86 13.96 12.95
N LEU A 266 -7.94 14.86 13.30
CA LEU A 266 -7.91 15.59 14.57
C LEU A 266 -9.21 16.37 14.81
N ARG A 267 -9.76 17.00 13.75
CA ARG A 267 -11.02 17.75 13.79
C ARG A 267 -12.28 16.88 13.69
N ASN A 268 -12.12 15.55 13.66
CA ASN A 268 -13.21 14.56 13.48
C ASN A 268 -14.03 14.75 12.19
N LEU A 269 -13.37 15.23 11.14
CA LEU A 269 -13.96 15.40 9.83
C LEU A 269 -13.87 14.08 9.03
N PRO A 270 -14.84 13.81 8.13
CA PRO A 270 -14.80 12.65 7.26
C PRO A 270 -13.56 12.69 6.36
N HIS A 271 -13.12 11.54 5.87
CA HIS A 271 -12.18 11.56 4.74
C HIS A 271 -13.02 11.49 3.46
N PRO A 272 -12.94 12.48 2.55
CA PRO A 272 -13.86 12.60 1.41
C PRO A 272 -13.94 11.36 0.55
N ARG A 273 -12.77 10.83 0.17
CA ARG A 273 -12.63 9.68 -0.72
C ARG A 273 -13.48 8.47 -0.33
N PHE A 274 -13.50 8.12 0.95
CA PHE A 274 -14.18 6.90 1.41
C PHE A 274 -15.60 7.19 1.89
N THR A 275 -15.79 8.19 2.75
CA THR A 275 -17.08 8.43 3.39
C THR A 275 -18.12 8.98 2.43
N LEU A 276 -17.73 9.87 1.51
CA LEU A 276 -18.67 10.46 0.56
C LEU A 276 -19.00 9.47 -0.56
N SER A 277 -18.02 8.72 -1.07
CA SER A 277 -18.26 7.67 -2.08
C SER A 277 -19.24 6.62 -1.58
N ASP A 278 -19.07 6.10 -0.37
CA ASP A 278 -20.01 5.16 0.25
C ASP A 278 -21.45 5.71 0.33
N ARG A 279 -21.58 7.03 0.53
CA ARG A 279 -22.89 7.70 0.66
C ARG A 279 -23.53 7.95 -0.70
N VAL A 280 -22.73 8.32 -1.71
CA VAL A 280 -23.16 8.42 -3.11
C VAL A 280 -23.64 7.06 -3.61
N ASP A 281 -22.91 5.98 -3.33
CA ASP A 281 -23.28 4.62 -3.75
C ASP A 281 -24.61 4.15 -3.13
N LYS A 282 -24.87 4.54 -1.87
CA LYS A 282 -26.08 4.13 -1.13
C LYS A 282 -27.29 5.02 -1.38
N SER A 283 -27.09 6.31 -1.62
CA SER A 283 -28.16 7.32 -1.57
C SER A 283 -28.14 8.31 -2.75
N GLY A 284 -27.22 8.14 -3.69
CA GLY A 284 -27.05 9.00 -4.86
C GLY A 284 -26.32 10.31 -4.56
N LEU A 285 -25.89 10.99 -5.62
CA LEU A 285 -25.13 12.24 -5.53
C LEU A 285 -25.91 13.37 -4.84
N GLU A 286 -27.24 13.38 -4.96
CA GLU A 286 -28.11 14.39 -4.33
C GLU A 286 -28.17 14.29 -2.81
N SER A 287 -27.64 13.20 -2.23
CA SER A 287 -27.51 13.07 -0.77
C SER A 287 -26.38 13.92 -0.19
N LEU A 288 -25.47 14.45 -1.03
CA LEU A 288 -24.37 15.30 -0.58
C LEU A 288 -24.78 16.77 -0.56
N SER A 289 -24.34 17.50 0.48
CA SER A 289 -24.33 18.97 0.47
C SER A 289 -23.48 19.51 -0.68
N HIS A 290 -23.55 20.82 -0.93
CA HIS A 290 -22.78 21.44 -2.00
C HIS A 290 -21.27 21.25 -1.80
N GLU A 291 -20.78 21.53 -0.59
CA GLU A 291 -19.37 21.47 -0.22
C GLU A 291 -18.85 20.02 -0.27
N GLU A 292 -19.62 19.06 0.26
CA GLU A 292 -19.28 17.64 0.17
C GLU A 292 -19.24 17.17 -1.29
N ARG A 293 -20.18 17.63 -2.11
CA ARG A 293 -20.22 17.31 -3.55
C ARG A 293 -19.01 17.89 -4.28
N THR A 294 -18.61 19.12 -3.98
CA THR A 294 -17.42 19.77 -4.55
C THR A 294 -16.17 18.93 -4.29
N VAL A 295 -15.92 18.56 -3.03
CA VAL A 295 -14.73 17.76 -2.67
C VAL A 295 -14.78 16.35 -3.28
N TRP A 296 -15.96 15.70 -3.28
CA TRP A 296 -16.12 14.38 -3.90
C TRP A 296 -15.85 14.41 -5.42
N LEU A 297 -16.32 15.44 -6.13
CA LEU A 297 -16.08 15.60 -7.57
C LEU A 297 -14.59 15.80 -7.89
N VAL A 298 -13.85 16.53 -7.05
CA VAL A 298 -12.40 16.68 -7.21
C VAL A 298 -11.67 15.35 -6.94
N ASP A 299 -12.11 14.55 -5.98
CA ASP A 299 -11.56 13.20 -5.76
C ASP A 299 -11.80 12.28 -6.97
N ARG A 300 -12.98 12.36 -7.62
CA ARG A 300 -13.25 11.65 -8.88
C ARG A 300 -12.31 12.07 -10.01
N TYR A 301 -11.98 13.36 -10.10
CA TYR A 301 -10.94 13.84 -11.02
C TYR A 301 -9.58 13.24 -10.72
N ASN A 302 -9.13 13.28 -9.45
CA ASN A 302 -7.84 12.76 -9.02
C ASN A 302 -7.72 11.26 -9.32
N TYR A 303 -8.77 10.49 -9.01
CA TYR A 303 -8.85 9.07 -9.35
C TYR A 303 -8.71 8.87 -10.86
N ALA A 304 -9.45 9.63 -11.67
CA ALA A 304 -9.40 9.48 -13.11
C ALA A 304 -8.05 9.82 -13.73
N MET A 305 -7.36 10.83 -13.20
CA MET A 305 -5.99 11.14 -13.61
C MET A 305 -5.01 10.02 -13.22
N SER A 306 -5.18 9.41 -12.04
CA SER A 306 -4.27 8.37 -11.53
C SER A 306 -4.35 7.04 -12.30
N VAL A 307 -5.53 6.66 -12.77
CA VAL A 307 -5.77 5.41 -13.52
C VAL A 307 -5.53 5.60 -15.02
N GLY A 308 -5.41 6.85 -15.47
CA GLY A 308 -5.32 7.23 -16.87
C GLY A 308 -6.65 7.76 -17.37
N VAL A 309 -6.67 9.05 -17.72
CA VAL A 309 -7.89 9.77 -18.12
C VAL A 309 -8.61 9.07 -19.27
N THR A 310 -7.87 8.52 -20.23
CA THR A 310 -8.41 7.80 -21.40
C THR A 310 -9.32 6.64 -21.00
N THR A 311 -8.97 5.86 -19.98
CA THR A 311 -9.75 4.72 -19.50
C THR A 311 -11.04 5.15 -18.81
N GLN A 312 -11.06 6.32 -18.18
CA GLN A 312 -12.23 6.84 -17.47
C GLN A 312 -13.17 7.65 -18.36
N LEU A 313 -12.70 8.12 -19.52
CA LEU A 313 -13.55 8.75 -20.51
C LEU A 313 -14.45 7.74 -21.25
N ASP A 314 -14.12 6.45 -21.17
CA ASP A 314 -15.00 5.33 -21.55
C ASP A 314 -16.01 4.94 -20.47
N ASP A 315 -15.89 5.50 -19.25
CA ASP A 315 -16.78 5.19 -18.14
C ASP A 315 -18.10 5.98 -18.25
N ASP A 316 -19.21 5.24 -18.30
CA ASP A 316 -20.55 5.82 -18.38
C ASP A 316 -20.92 6.63 -17.11
N ASP A 317 -20.25 6.38 -15.99
CA ASP A 317 -20.50 7.08 -14.73
C ASP A 317 -19.66 8.37 -14.58
N PHE A 318 -18.47 8.43 -15.20
CA PHE A 318 -17.57 9.59 -15.07
C PHE A 318 -17.98 10.74 -15.99
N VAL A 319 -18.31 10.44 -17.24
CA VAL A 319 -18.49 11.47 -18.26
C VAL A 319 -19.68 12.41 -18.02
N PRO A 320 -20.84 11.95 -17.51
CA PRO A 320 -21.93 12.85 -17.11
C PRO A 320 -21.51 13.88 -16.05
N LEU A 321 -20.45 13.61 -15.29
CA LEU A 321 -19.98 14.46 -14.20
C LEU A 321 -18.95 15.51 -14.64
N ILE A 322 -18.39 15.43 -15.86
CA ILE A 322 -17.26 16.28 -16.29
C ILE A 322 -17.54 17.78 -16.09
N SER A 323 -18.72 18.27 -16.47
CA SER A 323 -19.06 19.69 -16.30
C SER A 323 -19.11 20.10 -14.82
N SER A 324 -19.64 19.24 -13.96
CA SER A 324 -19.66 19.44 -12.51
C SER A 324 -18.25 19.37 -11.91
N ILE A 325 -17.40 18.46 -12.40
CA ILE A 325 -15.99 18.34 -11.98
C ILE A 325 -15.22 19.61 -12.34
N ILE A 326 -15.36 20.14 -13.56
CA ILE A 326 -14.72 21.40 -13.98
C ILE A 326 -15.14 22.55 -13.06
N THR A 327 -16.41 22.60 -12.68
CA THR A 327 -16.94 23.62 -11.75
C THR A 327 -16.32 23.47 -10.37
N ALA A 328 -16.30 22.25 -9.83
CA ALA A 328 -15.69 21.95 -8.54
C ALA A 328 -14.18 22.25 -8.50
N LEU A 329 -13.44 21.93 -9.58
CA LEU A 329 -12.02 22.26 -9.69
C LEU A 329 -11.77 23.77 -9.63
N ARG A 330 -12.62 24.60 -10.26
CA ARG A 330 -12.51 26.05 -10.15
C ARG A 330 -12.84 26.54 -8.74
N GLU A 331 -13.78 25.89 -8.07
CA GLU A 331 -14.23 26.25 -6.72
C GLU A 331 -13.17 25.95 -5.65
N VAL A 332 -12.38 24.89 -5.81
CA VAL A 332 -11.23 24.60 -4.95
C VAL A 332 -9.95 25.34 -5.37
N ASP A 333 -10.06 26.36 -6.23
CA ASP A 333 -8.94 27.14 -6.75
C ASP A 333 -7.89 26.32 -7.55
N ALA A 334 -8.34 25.32 -8.34
CA ALA A 334 -7.51 24.54 -9.28
C ALA A 334 -7.79 24.88 -10.77
N PRO A 335 -7.52 26.12 -11.21
CA PRO A 335 -7.88 26.58 -12.56
C PRO A 335 -7.14 25.85 -13.69
N LYS A 336 -5.85 25.47 -13.55
CA LYS A 336 -5.16 24.75 -14.63
C LYS A 336 -5.71 23.33 -14.79
N ALA A 337 -5.99 22.62 -13.70
CA ALA A 337 -6.68 21.34 -13.72
C ALA A 337 -8.05 21.43 -14.43
N ALA A 338 -8.82 22.48 -14.13
CA ALA A 338 -10.11 22.74 -14.79
C ALA A 338 -9.97 23.01 -16.29
N ILE A 339 -8.98 23.83 -16.70
CA ILE A 339 -8.70 24.12 -18.12
C ILE A 339 -8.25 22.85 -18.85
N ARG A 340 -7.34 22.08 -18.25
CA ARG A 340 -6.86 20.81 -18.82
C ARG A 340 -8.01 19.85 -19.08
N LEU A 341 -8.89 19.65 -18.09
CA LEU A 341 -10.05 18.76 -18.25
C LEU A 341 -11.03 19.30 -19.31
N THR A 342 -11.21 20.61 -19.38
CA THR A 342 -12.06 21.25 -20.40
C THR A 342 -11.52 20.96 -21.80
N ARG A 343 -10.22 21.18 -22.04
CA ARG A 343 -9.59 20.91 -23.35
C ARG A 343 -9.59 19.44 -23.72
N LEU A 344 -9.37 18.56 -22.75
CA LEU A 344 -9.51 17.11 -22.98
C LEU A 344 -10.96 16.80 -23.37
N ALA A 345 -11.95 17.27 -22.61
CA ALA A 345 -13.36 17.02 -22.93
C ALA A 345 -13.77 17.55 -24.31
N GLU A 346 -13.28 18.72 -24.72
CA GLU A 346 -13.49 19.28 -26.06
C GLU A 346 -12.82 18.45 -27.16
N LEU A 347 -11.64 17.88 -26.89
CA LEU A 347 -10.95 16.99 -27.81
C LEU A 347 -11.78 15.71 -28.04
N TYR A 348 -12.26 15.07 -26.97
CA TYR A 348 -13.05 13.84 -27.06
C TYR A 348 -14.49 14.08 -27.55
N TRP A 349 -15.12 15.20 -27.19
CA TRP A 349 -16.50 15.52 -27.53
C TRP A 349 -16.67 17.02 -27.84
N PRO A 350 -16.39 17.45 -29.09
CA PRO A 350 -16.55 18.84 -29.50
C PRO A 350 -17.99 19.37 -29.35
N GLU A 351 -18.98 18.47 -29.47
CA GLU A 351 -20.41 18.78 -29.31
C GLU A 351 -20.91 18.54 -27.86
N GLY A 352 -20.03 18.11 -26.96
CA GLY A 352 -20.33 17.80 -25.56
C GLY A 352 -20.64 16.32 -25.30
N PRO A 353 -20.52 15.88 -24.03
CA PRO A 353 -20.77 14.49 -23.65
C PRO A 353 -22.26 14.12 -23.84
N SER A 354 -22.55 13.13 -24.68
CA SER A 354 -23.92 12.65 -24.99
C SER A 354 -24.14 11.18 -24.58
N PRO A 355 -25.34 10.79 -24.11
CA PRO A 355 -25.70 9.38 -23.93
C PRO A 355 -25.64 8.60 -25.26
N GLY A 356 -24.96 7.46 -25.27
CA GLY A 356 -24.83 6.60 -26.47
C GLY A 356 -23.69 6.99 -27.43
N ARG A 357 -22.68 7.70 -26.92
CA ARG A 357 -21.44 8.05 -27.64
C ARG A 357 -20.67 6.81 -28.13
N ASP A 358 -19.90 6.97 -29.21
CA ASP A 358 -18.93 5.96 -29.59
C ASP A 358 -17.88 5.79 -28.48
N PRO A 359 -17.46 4.55 -28.18
CA PRO A 359 -16.37 4.31 -27.25
C PRO A 359 -15.13 5.10 -27.67
N VAL A 360 -14.41 5.65 -26.70
CA VAL A 360 -13.15 6.38 -26.87
C VAL A 360 -12.15 5.55 -27.69
N SER A 361 -12.15 4.23 -27.52
CA SER A 361 -11.37 3.30 -28.36
C SER A 361 -11.63 3.47 -29.87
N ARG A 362 -12.86 3.72 -30.31
CA ARG A 362 -13.17 3.99 -31.73
C ARG A 362 -12.72 5.38 -32.18
N LEU A 363 -12.77 6.37 -31.30
CA LEU A 363 -12.27 7.71 -31.58
C LEU A 363 -10.74 7.68 -31.76
N ILE A 364 -10.03 6.98 -30.88
CA ILE A 364 -8.58 6.77 -30.99
C ILE A 364 -8.24 6.03 -32.28
N GLU A 365 -8.94 4.94 -32.61
CA GLU A 365 -8.73 4.20 -33.86
C GLU A 365 -8.99 5.05 -35.12
N ALA A 366 -9.96 5.97 -35.06
CA ALA A 366 -10.28 6.86 -36.18
C ALA A 366 -9.24 7.97 -36.39
N HIS A 367 -8.55 8.41 -35.33
CA HIS A 367 -7.58 9.51 -35.37
C HIS A 367 -6.12 9.06 -35.44
N GLY A 368 -5.79 7.82 -35.09
CA GLY A 368 -4.43 7.27 -35.21
C GLY A 368 -3.42 7.88 -34.22
N ASP A 369 -2.13 7.80 -34.55
CA ASP A 369 -1.02 8.19 -33.66
C ASP A 369 -1.01 9.70 -33.33
N ASP A 370 -1.48 10.55 -34.24
CA ASP A 370 -1.61 12.02 -34.05
C ASP A 370 -2.47 12.38 -32.83
N TRP A 371 -3.37 11.48 -32.42
CA TRP A 371 -4.24 11.68 -31.25
C TRP A 371 -3.46 11.67 -29.94
N HIS A 372 -2.50 10.76 -29.80
CA HIS A 372 -1.69 10.65 -28.60
C HIS A 372 -0.82 11.89 -28.42
N GLU A 373 -0.27 12.42 -29.52
CA GLU A 373 0.50 13.67 -29.50
C GLU A 373 -0.34 14.87 -29.05
N LEU A 374 -1.62 14.96 -29.46
CA LEU A 374 -2.52 16.03 -29.02
C LEU A 374 -2.87 15.94 -27.54
N VAL A 375 -3.14 14.73 -27.03
CA VAL A 375 -3.38 14.52 -25.59
C VAL A 375 -2.15 14.89 -24.79
N ASP A 376 -0.97 14.40 -25.20
CA ASP A 376 0.30 14.68 -24.53
C ASP A 376 0.61 16.19 -24.53
N ALA A 377 0.38 16.88 -25.65
CA ALA A 377 0.53 18.34 -25.73
C ALA A 377 -0.39 19.09 -24.75
N ILE A 378 -1.65 18.68 -24.61
CA ILE A 378 -2.59 19.27 -23.62
C ILE A 378 -2.09 19.02 -22.19
N VAL A 379 -1.55 17.83 -21.92
CA VAL A 379 -1.01 17.49 -20.60
C VAL A 379 0.23 18.32 -20.29
N GLU A 380 1.18 18.43 -21.22
CA GLU A 380 2.43 19.16 -21.06
C GLU A 380 2.22 20.67 -20.89
N GLU A 381 1.32 21.29 -21.66
CA GLU A 381 1.06 22.74 -21.61
C GLU A 381 0.61 23.23 -20.22
N HIS A 382 0.02 22.34 -19.41
CA HIS A 382 -0.54 22.67 -18.10
C HIS A 382 0.31 22.18 -16.94
N GLN A 383 1.58 21.77 -17.18
CA GLN A 383 2.54 21.46 -16.13
C GLN A 383 3.33 22.70 -15.65
N PRO A 384 3.68 22.80 -14.36
CA PRO A 384 3.21 21.95 -13.26
C PRO A 384 1.74 22.25 -12.92
N LEU A 385 1.01 21.17 -12.65
CA LEU A 385 -0.39 21.22 -12.20
C LEU A 385 -0.45 21.62 -10.72
N GLU A 386 -1.57 22.19 -10.29
CA GLU A 386 -1.86 22.33 -8.86
C GLU A 386 -2.00 20.96 -8.19
N ASP A 387 -1.66 20.88 -6.90
CA ASP A 387 -2.00 19.71 -6.08
C ASP A 387 -3.49 19.76 -5.72
N THR A 388 -4.31 19.23 -6.63
CA THR A 388 -5.76 19.15 -6.48
C THR A 388 -6.19 18.32 -5.28
N SER A 389 -5.36 17.41 -4.77
CA SER A 389 -5.66 16.66 -3.55
C SER A 389 -5.54 17.57 -2.33
N LEU A 390 -4.43 18.31 -2.22
CA LEU A 390 -4.23 19.27 -1.14
C LEU A 390 -5.30 20.37 -1.14
N LEU A 391 -5.63 20.90 -2.33
CA LEU A 391 -6.65 21.95 -2.47
C LEU A 391 -8.04 21.47 -2.02
N ALA A 392 -8.43 20.24 -2.38
CA ALA A 392 -9.69 19.65 -1.95
C ALA A 392 -9.77 19.46 -0.41
N LEU A 393 -8.69 18.98 0.21
CA LEU A 393 -8.61 18.81 1.67
C LEU A 393 -8.59 20.17 2.39
N THR A 394 -7.91 21.16 1.83
CA THR A 394 -7.89 22.53 2.36
C THR A 394 -9.27 23.18 2.27
N TYR A 395 -10.00 22.94 1.17
CA TYR A 395 -11.37 23.39 1.01
C TYR A 395 -12.27 22.77 2.09
N GLU A 396 -12.16 21.46 2.36
CA GLU A 396 -12.90 20.81 3.44
C GLU A 396 -12.57 21.41 4.81
N LEU A 397 -11.28 21.59 5.11
CA LEU A 397 -10.83 22.20 6.37
C LEU A 397 -11.40 23.62 6.58
N LYS A 398 -11.57 24.38 5.50
CA LYS A 398 -12.13 25.74 5.51
C LYS A 398 -13.65 25.75 5.71
N HIS A 399 -14.35 24.73 5.25
CA HIS A 399 -15.81 24.60 5.33
C HIS A 399 -16.24 23.47 6.27
N ALA A 400 -15.46 23.23 7.33
CA ALA A 400 -15.62 22.09 8.25
C ALA A 400 -17.02 21.94 8.86
N ASP A 401 -17.77 23.04 8.98
CA ASP A 401 -19.14 23.09 9.47
C ASP A 401 -20.17 22.52 8.48
N CYS A 402 -19.84 22.44 7.19
CA CYS A 402 -20.70 21.87 6.15
C CYS A 402 -20.57 20.33 6.04
N PHE A 403 -19.58 19.71 6.71
CA PHE A 403 -19.32 18.29 6.63
C PHE A 403 -19.90 17.53 7.82
N GLN A 404 -20.53 16.39 7.56
CA GLN A 404 -20.98 15.50 8.62
C GLN A 404 -19.77 14.92 9.36
N LYS A 405 -19.60 15.32 10.63
CA LYS A 405 -18.56 14.76 11.51
C LYS A 405 -18.69 13.24 11.59
N LYS A 406 -17.55 12.54 11.68
CA LYS A 406 -17.53 11.10 11.96
C LYS A 406 -18.31 10.87 13.24
N SER A 407 -19.40 10.11 13.18
CA SER A 407 -20.10 9.65 14.38
C SER A 407 -19.07 8.94 15.26
N ALA A 408 -18.94 9.35 16.52
CA ALA A 408 -18.10 8.62 17.47
C ALA A 408 -18.53 7.16 17.45
N ILE A 409 -17.69 6.29 16.87
CA ILE A 409 -17.89 4.85 16.97
C ILE A 409 -17.79 4.55 18.46
N PRO A 410 -18.81 3.96 19.11
CA PRO A 410 -18.69 3.57 20.50
C PRO A 410 -17.53 2.57 20.60
N ASP A 411 -16.58 2.84 21.51
CA ASP A 411 -15.44 1.97 21.83
C ASP A 411 -15.86 0.52 22.12
#